data_AF-A0AA37QNZ1-F1
#
_entry.id   AF-A0AA37QNZ1-F1
#
_cell.length_a   1.000
_cell.length_b   1.000
_cell.length_c   1.000
_cell.angle_alpha   90.00
_cell.angle_beta   90.00
_cell.angle_gamma   90.00
#
_symmetry.space_group_name_H-M   'P 1'
#
loop_
_entity.id
_entity.type
_entity.pdbx_description
1 polymer ?
#
loop_
_entity_poly.entity_id
_entity_poly.type
_entity_poly.pdbx_seq_one_letter_code
_entity_poly.pdbx_strand_id
1 'polypeptide(L)'
;MAKWLTQWGSKALGDQGYSPSEILRYYYGDDIYINTAEEISGIPSSWPGYTLSQGSSGTKVRQMQEQLNVIAGAYPAIPKITVDGIYGPATASSVRKFQSVFGLPVTGTVDYRTWYKISEIYVGVSRIAELS
;
A
#
# COMPACT_ATOMS: atom_id res chain seq x y z
N MET A 1 -11.86 25.18 -12.67
CA MET A 1 -10.92 24.57 -13.63
C MET A 1 -9.82 23.90 -12.81
N ALA A 2 -9.61 22.59 -12.95
CA ALA A 2 -8.57 21.89 -12.22
C ALA A 2 -7.19 22.42 -12.67
N LYS A 3 -6.36 22.86 -11.73
CA LYS A 3 -5.03 23.38 -12.00
C LYS A 3 -4.09 22.19 -12.12
N TRP A 4 -3.61 21.87 -13.32
CA TRP A 4 -2.68 20.76 -13.50
C TRP A 4 -1.26 21.20 -13.16
N LEU A 5 -0.45 20.30 -12.60
CA LEU A 5 0.95 20.58 -12.28
C LEU A 5 1.71 21.00 -13.55
N THR A 6 2.32 22.17 -13.53
CA THR A 6 3.15 22.66 -14.65
C THR A 6 4.60 22.74 -14.22
N GLN A 7 5.53 22.46 -15.14
CA GLN A 7 6.97 22.47 -14.86
C GLN A 7 7.44 23.84 -14.34
N TRP A 8 7.00 24.93 -14.98
CA TRP A 8 7.37 26.28 -14.57
C TRP A 8 6.63 26.75 -13.31
N GLY A 9 5.39 26.31 -13.13
CA GLY A 9 4.62 26.68 -11.95
C GLY A 9 5.06 25.94 -10.68
N SER A 10 5.48 24.68 -10.77
CA SER A 10 6.07 23.99 -9.61
C SER A 10 7.45 24.53 -9.26
N LYS A 11 8.27 24.86 -10.26
CA LYS A 11 9.56 25.55 -10.06
C LYS A 11 9.38 26.88 -9.33
N ALA A 12 8.44 27.73 -9.79
CA ALA A 12 8.21 29.03 -9.17
C ALA A 12 7.76 28.92 -7.70
N LEU A 13 6.94 27.93 -7.37
CA LEU A 13 6.53 27.68 -5.98
C LEU A 13 7.70 27.15 -5.14
N GLY A 14 8.55 26.29 -5.70
CA GLY A 14 9.79 25.85 -5.05
C GLY A 14 10.77 27.01 -4.79
N ASP A 15 10.94 27.91 -5.77
CA ASP A 15 11.75 29.13 -5.65
C ASP A 15 11.18 30.10 -4.58
N GLN A 16 9.87 30.01 -4.28
CA GLN A 16 9.18 30.73 -3.20
C GLN A 16 9.27 30.02 -1.84
N GLY A 17 9.94 28.87 -1.75
CA GLY A 17 10.14 28.13 -0.50
C GLY A 17 9.05 27.11 -0.17
N TYR A 18 8.10 26.85 -1.07
CA TYR A 18 7.10 25.80 -0.87
C TYR A 18 7.77 24.42 -0.92
N SER A 19 7.42 23.55 0.04
CA SER A 19 7.84 22.15 0.04
C SER A 19 7.12 21.33 -1.04
N PRO A 20 7.65 20.16 -1.43
CA PRO A 20 7.01 19.29 -2.42
C PRO A 20 5.55 18.92 -2.09
N SER A 21 5.23 18.73 -0.80
CA SER A 21 3.87 18.39 -0.37
C SER A 21 2.92 19.58 -0.47
N GLU A 22 3.38 20.79 -0.15
CA GLU A 22 2.59 22.02 -0.31
C GLU A 22 2.35 22.35 -1.79
N ILE A 23 3.35 22.12 -2.66
CA ILE A 23 3.19 22.26 -4.11
C ILE A 23 2.10 21.29 -4.61
N LEU A 24 2.12 20.03 -4.17
CA LEU A 24 1.11 19.06 -4.56
C LEU A 24 -0.30 19.45 -4.08
N ARG A 25 -0.44 19.92 -2.83
CA ARG A 25 -1.73 20.42 -2.31
C ARG A 25 -2.22 21.66 -3.05
N TYR A 26 -1.31 22.53 -3.50
CA TYR A 26 -1.65 23.71 -4.30
C TYR A 26 -2.33 23.37 -5.64
N TYR A 27 -1.90 22.29 -6.31
CA TYR A 27 -2.47 21.89 -7.60
C TYR A 27 -3.68 20.97 -7.47
N TYR A 28 -3.64 20.05 -6.51
CA TYR A 28 -4.62 18.95 -6.41
C TYR A 28 -5.61 19.10 -5.25
N GLY A 29 -5.51 20.17 -4.45
CA GLY A 29 -6.34 20.42 -3.27
C GLY A 29 -5.90 19.61 -2.05
N ASP A 30 -6.57 19.80 -0.92
CA ASP A 30 -6.24 19.14 0.35
C ASP A 30 -6.73 17.68 0.44
N ASP A 31 -7.57 17.24 -0.51
CA ASP A 31 -8.05 15.86 -0.64
C ASP A 31 -6.94 14.88 -1.12
N ILE A 32 -5.76 15.40 -1.46
CA ILE A 32 -4.60 14.58 -1.79
C ILE A 32 -4.01 13.93 -0.53
N TYR A 33 -4.08 12.61 -0.49
CA TYR A 33 -3.48 11.82 0.58
C TYR A 33 -1.98 11.66 0.33
N ILE A 34 -1.17 12.57 0.90
CA ILE A 34 0.30 12.51 0.86
C ILE A 34 0.79 11.82 2.13
N ASN A 35 1.13 10.54 2.02
CA ASN A 35 1.88 9.86 3.07
C ASN A 35 3.33 10.35 3.02
N THR A 36 3.72 11.19 3.99
CA THR A 36 5.11 11.44 4.33
C THR A 36 5.28 11.01 5.78
N ALA A 37 5.47 9.71 6.02
CA ALA A 37 5.95 9.29 7.32
C ALA A 37 7.44 9.66 7.40
N GLU A 38 7.91 10.13 8.56
CA GLU A 38 9.35 10.13 8.90
C GLU A 38 9.98 8.73 8.76
N GLU A 39 9.17 7.70 8.52
CA GLU A 39 9.52 6.30 8.46
C GLU A 39 9.16 5.57 7.14
N ILE A 40 9.10 6.23 5.98
CA ILE A 40 9.07 5.49 4.69
C ILE A 40 10.47 4.96 4.30
N SER A 41 11.33 4.71 5.28
CA SER A 41 12.58 3.96 5.10
C SER A 41 12.38 2.43 5.25
N GLY A 42 11.15 1.98 5.58
CA GLY A 42 10.87 0.58 5.90
C GLY A 42 9.80 -0.12 5.05
N ILE A 43 9.08 0.57 4.15
CA ILE A 43 8.10 -0.11 3.29
C ILE A 43 8.86 -0.88 2.21
N PRO A 44 8.79 -2.22 2.18
CA PRO A 44 9.65 -3.03 1.31
C PRO A 44 9.35 -2.82 -0.19
N SER A 45 8.16 -2.33 -0.56
CA SER A 45 7.86 -1.96 -1.96
C SER A 45 6.63 -1.08 -2.13
N SER A 46 6.66 -0.24 -3.16
CA SER A 46 5.55 0.62 -3.58
C SER A 46 4.45 -0.15 -4.32
N TRP A 47 3.24 0.39 -4.26
CA TRP A 47 2.09 -0.11 -5.02
C TRP A 47 2.40 -0.09 -6.53
N PRO A 48 2.08 -1.15 -7.29
CA PRO A 48 2.52 -1.29 -8.68
C PRO A 48 1.80 -0.38 -9.70
N GLY A 49 0.90 0.51 -9.27
CA GLY A 49 0.13 1.36 -10.19
C GLY A 49 -1.14 0.72 -10.74
N TYR A 50 -1.44 -0.54 -10.37
CA TYR A 50 -2.65 -1.25 -10.75
C TYR A 50 -3.17 -2.14 -9.62
N THR A 51 -4.47 -2.43 -9.64
CA THR A 51 -5.15 -3.29 -8.66
C THR A 51 -4.77 -4.75 -8.88
N LEU A 52 -4.41 -5.47 -7.81
CA LEU A 52 -4.26 -6.93 -7.86
C LEU A 52 -5.61 -7.59 -7.60
N SER A 53 -6.04 -8.47 -8.49
CA SER A 53 -7.30 -9.20 -8.38
C SER A 53 -7.14 -10.61 -8.93
N GLN A 54 -8.19 -11.42 -8.88
CA GLN A 54 -8.14 -12.75 -9.48
C GLN A 54 -7.67 -12.70 -10.94
N GLY A 55 -6.72 -13.58 -11.28
CA GLY A 55 -6.05 -13.60 -12.58
C GLY A 55 -4.79 -12.75 -12.69
N SER A 56 -4.54 -11.81 -11.77
CA SER A 56 -3.25 -11.12 -11.68
C SER A 56 -2.14 -12.11 -11.34
N SER A 57 -0.94 -11.89 -11.87
CA SER A 57 0.24 -12.70 -11.57
C SER A 57 1.53 -11.89 -11.59
N GLY A 58 2.61 -12.47 -11.08
CA GLY A 58 3.95 -11.90 -11.11
C GLY A 58 4.51 -11.53 -9.75
N THR A 59 5.64 -10.82 -9.76
CA THR A 59 6.44 -10.51 -8.57
C THR A 59 5.67 -9.72 -7.51
N LYS A 60 4.76 -8.83 -7.93
CA LYS A 60 3.94 -8.03 -7.02
C LYS A 60 2.86 -8.84 -6.29
N VAL A 61 2.30 -9.85 -6.96
CA VAL A 61 1.40 -10.80 -6.30
C VAL A 61 2.17 -11.64 -5.29
N ARG A 62 3.33 -12.16 -5.71
CA ARG A 62 4.22 -12.97 -4.85
C ARG A 62 4.60 -12.20 -3.58
N GLN A 63 5.06 -10.97 -3.74
CA GLN A 63 5.43 -10.10 -2.64
C GLN A 63 4.27 -9.86 -1.66
N MET A 64 3.07 -9.59 -2.17
CA MET A 64 1.90 -9.39 -1.33
C MET A 64 1.51 -10.69 -0.59
N GLN A 65 1.64 -11.86 -1.24
CA GLN A 65 1.42 -13.17 -0.60
C GLN A 65 2.43 -13.43 0.54
N GLU A 66 3.71 -13.08 0.34
CA GLU A 66 4.75 -13.18 1.38
C GLU A 66 4.39 -12.32 2.59
N GLN A 67 4.04 -11.06 2.37
CA GLN A 67 3.64 -10.14 3.44
C GLN A 67 2.40 -10.64 4.18
N LEU A 68 1.35 -11.07 3.46
CA LEU A 68 0.16 -11.63 4.09
C LEU A 68 0.46 -12.86 4.95
N ASN A 69 1.36 -13.73 4.52
CA ASN A 69 1.72 -14.92 5.29
C ASN A 69 2.50 -14.60 6.56
N VAL A 70 3.34 -13.57 6.56
CA VAL A 70 4.02 -13.08 7.76
C VAL A 70 2.98 -12.48 8.73
N ILE A 71 2.07 -11.66 8.22
CA ILE A 71 0.97 -11.09 9.03
C ILE A 71 0.09 -12.21 9.62
N ALA A 72 -0.23 -13.25 8.86
CA ALA A 72 -1.00 -14.40 9.33
C ALA A 72 -0.32 -15.16 10.49
N GLY A 73 0.99 -14.99 10.70
CA GLY A 73 1.69 -15.49 11.89
C GLY A 73 1.23 -14.82 13.19
N ALA A 74 1.02 -13.51 13.15
CA ALA A 74 0.53 -12.72 14.30
C ALA A 74 -1.01 -12.63 14.36
N TYR A 75 -1.69 -12.83 13.22
CA TYR A 75 -3.15 -12.74 13.09
C TYR A 75 -3.71 -14.05 12.52
N PRO A 76 -3.92 -15.09 13.35
CA PRO A 76 -4.33 -16.44 12.90
C PRO A 76 -5.69 -16.49 12.19
N ALA A 77 -6.52 -15.45 12.35
CA ALA A 77 -7.79 -15.33 11.65
C ALA A 77 -7.60 -15.12 10.13
N ILE A 78 -6.42 -14.67 9.69
CA ILE A 78 -6.07 -14.48 8.27
C ILE A 78 -5.48 -15.80 7.75
N PRO A 79 -6.10 -16.45 6.74
CA PRO A 79 -5.58 -17.68 6.18
C PRO A 79 -4.20 -17.50 5.53
N LYS A 80 -3.27 -18.39 5.83
CA LYS A 80 -2.04 -18.53 5.05
C LYS A 80 -2.37 -19.03 3.64
N ILE A 81 -1.59 -18.58 2.67
CA ILE A 81 -1.77 -18.87 1.25
C ILE A 81 -0.46 -19.33 0.61
N THR A 82 -0.55 -20.01 -0.52
CA THR A 82 0.63 -20.36 -1.31
C THR A 82 1.28 -19.09 -1.87
N VAL A 83 2.60 -19.02 -1.82
CA VAL A 83 3.41 -17.94 -2.40
C VAL A 83 3.89 -18.37 -3.78
N ASP A 84 2.98 -18.36 -4.76
CA ASP A 84 3.24 -18.77 -6.14
C ASP A 84 3.36 -17.59 -7.10
N GLY A 85 2.93 -16.40 -6.69
CA GLY A 85 2.79 -15.23 -7.55
C GLY A 85 1.54 -15.28 -8.43
N ILE A 86 0.54 -16.09 -8.08
CA ILE A 86 -0.74 -16.18 -8.79
C ILE A 86 -1.87 -15.74 -7.86
N TYR A 87 -2.64 -14.76 -8.30
CA TYR A 87 -3.76 -14.27 -7.53
C TYR A 87 -4.98 -15.17 -7.79
N GLY A 88 -5.07 -16.27 -7.05
CA GLY A 88 -6.18 -17.22 -7.12
C GLY A 88 -7.31 -16.94 -6.11
N PRO A 89 -8.33 -17.81 -6.06
CA PRO A 89 -9.42 -17.72 -5.10
C PRO A 89 -8.98 -17.73 -3.63
N ALA A 90 -7.93 -18.50 -3.30
CA ALA A 90 -7.35 -18.54 -1.96
C ALA A 90 -6.77 -17.18 -1.56
N THR A 91 -5.98 -16.55 -2.45
CA THR A 91 -5.43 -15.20 -2.26
C THR A 91 -6.55 -14.17 -2.05
N ALA A 92 -7.59 -14.20 -2.89
CA ALA A 92 -8.74 -13.30 -2.75
C ALA A 92 -9.46 -13.47 -1.39
N SER A 93 -9.59 -14.71 -0.92
CA SER A 93 -10.22 -15.02 0.37
C SER A 93 -9.38 -14.49 1.55
N SER A 94 -8.06 -14.69 1.49
CA SER A 94 -7.15 -14.15 2.49
C SER A 94 -7.16 -12.63 2.53
N VAL A 95 -7.18 -11.97 1.35
CA VAL A 95 -7.32 -10.51 1.25
C VAL A 95 -8.65 -10.01 1.82
N ARG A 96 -9.78 -10.67 1.54
CA ARG A 96 -11.06 -10.31 2.17
C ARG A 96 -10.98 -10.39 3.68
N LYS A 97 -10.31 -11.41 4.20
CA LYS A 97 -10.18 -11.58 5.65
C LYS A 97 -9.26 -10.53 6.26
N PHE A 98 -8.14 -10.21 5.61
CA PHE A 98 -7.29 -9.08 5.98
C PHE A 98 -8.09 -7.76 6.00
N GLN A 99 -8.81 -7.46 4.92
CA GLN A 99 -9.62 -6.24 4.83
C GLN A 99 -10.65 -6.16 5.97
N SER A 100 -11.33 -7.26 6.27
CA SER A 100 -12.27 -7.33 7.38
C SER A 100 -11.61 -7.11 8.75
N VAL A 101 -10.42 -7.66 8.98
CA VAL A 101 -9.68 -7.51 10.25
C VAL A 101 -9.24 -6.06 10.47
N PHE A 102 -8.82 -5.38 9.39
CA PHE A 102 -8.25 -4.02 9.47
C PHE A 102 -9.22 -2.91 9.04
N GLY A 103 -10.53 -3.19 8.99
CA GLY A 103 -11.56 -2.18 8.75
C GLY A 103 -11.56 -1.56 7.35
N LEU A 104 -11.08 -2.30 6.34
CA LEU A 104 -11.10 -1.88 4.94
C LEU A 104 -12.36 -2.40 4.22
N PRO A 105 -12.77 -1.77 3.10
CA PRO A 105 -13.78 -2.34 2.22
C PRO A 105 -13.40 -3.76 1.78
N VAL A 106 -14.31 -4.72 1.97
CA VAL A 106 -14.06 -6.16 1.74
C VAL A 106 -14.28 -6.53 0.27
N THR A 107 -13.39 -6.05 -0.61
CA THR A 107 -13.47 -6.28 -2.06
C THR A 107 -12.82 -7.59 -2.49
N GLY A 108 -11.86 -8.11 -1.71
CA GLY A 108 -11.00 -9.21 -2.14
C GLY A 108 -10.05 -8.85 -3.27
N THR A 109 -9.83 -7.56 -3.48
CA THR A 109 -8.84 -6.99 -4.41
C THR A 109 -7.86 -6.13 -3.64
N VAL A 110 -6.64 -5.96 -4.17
CA VAL A 110 -5.61 -5.12 -3.55
C VAL A 110 -5.43 -3.86 -4.38
N ASP A 111 -6.18 -2.82 -4.01
CA ASP A 111 -5.96 -1.45 -4.46
C ASP A 111 -4.82 -0.79 -3.67
N TYR A 112 -4.54 0.49 -3.94
CA TYR A 112 -3.48 1.21 -3.23
C TYR A 112 -3.70 1.25 -1.72
N ARG A 113 -4.94 1.41 -1.25
CA ARG A 113 -5.28 1.46 0.19
C ARG A 113 -4.97 0.14 0.87
N THR A 114 -5.40 -0.95 0.25
CA THR A 114 -5.15 -2.31 0.76
C THR A 114 -3.67 -2.64 0.72
N TRP A 115 -2.95 -2.28 -0.35
CA TRP A 115 -1.50 -2.49 -0.46
C TRP A 115 -0.73 -1.83 0.67
N TYR A 116 -0.96 -0.53 0.88
CA TYR A 116 -0.24 0.21 1.92
C TYR A 116 -0.58 -0.27 3.32
N LYS A 117 -1.84 -0.65 3.58
CA LYS A 117 -2.21 -1.25 4.87
C LYS A 117 -1.52 -2.60 5.08
N ILE A 118 -1.41 -3.47 4.07
CA ILE A 118 -0.64 -4.72 4.16
C ILE A 118 0.82 -4.42 4.51
N SER A 119 1.45 -3.48 3.79
CA SER A 119 2.85 -3.13 4.04
C SER A 119 3.10 -2.53 5.43
N GLU A 120 2.21 -1.66 5.91
CA GLU A 120 2.27 -1.08 7.26
C GLU A 120 2.22 -2.17 8.34
N ILE A 121 1.22 -3.07 8.25
CA ILE A 121 1.07 -4.15 9.23
C ILE A 121 2.24 -5.13 9.15
N TYR A 122 2.72 -5.46 7.94
CA TYR A 122 3.89 -6.30 7.73
C TYR A 122 5.12 -5.76 8.49
N VAL A 123 5.44 -4.47 8.32
CA VAL A 123 6.56 -3.83 9.03
C VAL A 123 6.35 -3.86 10.54
N GLY A 124 5.12 -3.62 11.00
CA GLY A 124 4.79 -3.67 12.42
C GLY A 124 5.03 -5.06 13.03
N VAL A 125 4.57 -6.13 12.35
CA VAL A 125 4.73 -7.49 12.87
C VAL A 125 6.16 -8.03 12.73
N SER A 126 6.89 -7.66 11.67
CA SER A 126 8.27 -8.13 11.46
C SER A 126 9.21 -7.58 12.51
N ARG A 127 9.07 -6.31 12.88
CA ARG A 127 9.87 -5.68 13.95
C ARG A 127 9.64 -6.34 15.31
N ILE A 128 8.41 -6.77 15.60
CA ILE A 128 8.12 -7.49 16.85
C ILE A 128 8.83 -8.86 16.85
N ALA A 129 8.81 -9.57 15.73
CA ALA A 129 9.47 -10.87 15.61
C ALA A 129 11.02 -10.79 15.66
N GLU A 130 11.61 -9.66 15.28
CA GLU A 130 13.06 -9.42 15.40
C GLU A 130 13.52 -9.15 16.84
N LEU A 131 12.58 -8.81 17.74
CA LEU A 131 12.86 -8.49 19.15
C LEU A 131 12.57 -9.65 20.11
N SER A 132 12.02 -10.76 19.62
CA SER A 132 11.63 -11.97 20.39
C SER A 132 12.63 -13.10 20.22
#